data_AF-A0A842KCB4-F1
#
_entry.id   AF-A0A842KCB4-F1
#
_cell.length_a   1.000
_cell.length_b   1.000
_cell.length_c   1.000
_cell.angle_alpha   90.00
_cell.angle_beta   90.00
_cell.angle_gamma   90.00
#
_symmetry.space_group_name_H-M   'P 1'
#
loop_
_entity.id
_entity.type
_entity.pdbx_description
1 polymer ?
#
loop_
_entity_poly.entity_id
_entity_poly.type
_entity_poly.pdbx_seq_one_letter_code
_entity_poly.pdbx_strand_id
1 'polypeptide(L)'
;MHIFQLLLGIITLASLILPIFSYIYFLKIMKLIKVRVGNLIFIACLIMLIAYSFFLSPWIFIGSDIYEIRLLSYSLISIALIILSYAVIKIYIAWRGLKI
;
A
#
# COMPACT_ATOMS: atom_id res chain seq x y z
N MET A 1 -18.65 8.23 -21.09
CA MET A 1 -18.41 7.68 -19.73
C MET A 1 -17.81 6.28 -19.76
N HIS A 2 -18.39 5.31 -20.49
CA HIS A 2 -17.94 3.91 -20.44
C HIS A 2 -16.48 3.64 -20.86
N ILE A 3 -15.95 4.30 -21.89
CA ILE A 3 -14.55 4.10 -22.33
C ILE A 3 -13.54 4.54 -21.27
N PHE A 4 -13.81 5.65 -20.58
CA PHE A 4 -12.94 6.15 -19.51
C PHE A 4 -12.92 5.21 -18.31
N GLN A 5 -14.08 4.70 -17.89
CA GLN A 5 -14.17 3.71 -16.80
C GLN A 5 -13.44 2.41 -17.15
N LEU A 6 -13.54 1.97 -18.41
CA LEU A 6 -12.88 0.77 -18.90
C LEU A 6 -11.35 0.94 -18.92
N LEU A 7 -10.85 2.09 -19.39
CA LEU A 7 -9.44 2.46 -19.31
C LEU A 7 -8.93 2.50 -17.86
N LEU A 8 -9.70 3.15 -16.96
CA LEU A 8 -9.35 3.21 -15.53
C LEU A 8 -9.27 1.81 -14.92
N GLY A 9 -10.20 0.92 -15.26
CA GLY A 9 -10.19 -0.47 -14.83
C GLY A 9 -8.94 -1.21 -15.31
N ILE A 10 -8.59 -1.10 -16.59
CA ILE A 10 -7.38 -1.74 -17.15
C ILE A 10 -6.11 -1.24 -16.47
N ILE A 11 -5.97 0.09 -16.29
CA ILE A 11 -4.80 0.69 -15.63
C ILE A 11 -4.73 0.23 -14.17
N THR A 12 -5.87 0.16 -13.48
CA THR A 12 -5.92 -0.30 -12.09
C THR A 12 -5.48 -1.76 -12.00
N LEU A 13 -6.00 -2.64 -12.85
CA LEU A 13 -5.58 -4.05 -12.91
C LEU A 13 -4.08 -4.21 -13.23
N ALA A 14 -3.57 -3.44 -14.20
CA ALA A 14 -2.15 -3.43 -14.51
C ALA A 14 -1.31 -2.96 -13.31
N SER A 15 -1.80 -1.98 -12.56
CA SER A 15 -1.12 -1.45 -11.38
C SER A 15 -1.05 -2.46 -10.22
N LEU A 16 -2.00 -3.40 -10.13
CA LEU A 16 -1.99 -4.46 -9.11
C LEU A 16 -0.83 -5.46 -9.29
N ILE A 17 -0.21 -5.49 -10.48
CA ILE A 17 0.94 -6.36 -10.78
C ILE A 17 2.25 -5.73 -10.26
N LEU A 18 2.36 -4.40 -10.24
CA LEU A 18 3.56 -3.67 -9.79
C LEU A 18 3.99 -4.02 -8.35
N PRO A 19 3.07 -4.12 -7.35
CA PRO A 19 3.39 -4.55 -6.00
C PRO A 19 4.08 -5.91 -5.92
N ILE A 20 3.76 -6.84 -6.83
CA ILE A 20 4.35 -8.20 -6.85
C ILE A 20 5.84 -8.11 -7.15
N PHE A 21 6.20 -7.35 -8.19
CA PHE A 21 7.61 -7.14 -8.56
C PHE A 21 8.38 -6.39 -7.47
N SER A 22 7.76 -5.36 -6.89
CA SER A 22 8.35 -4.61 -5.78
C SER A 22 8.60 -5.50 -4.55
N TYR A 23 7.64 -6.38 -4.23
CA TYR A 23 7.74 -7.30 -3.09
C TYR A 23 8.90 -8.30 -3.24
N ILE A 24 9.09 -8.86 -4.43
CA ILE A 24 10.21 -9.78 -4.70
C ILE A 24 11.55 -9.10 -4.44
N TYR A 25 11.70 -7.86 -4.91
CA TYR A 25 12.93 -7.10 -4.72
C TYR A 25 13.12 -6.70 -3.25
N PHE A 26 12.05 -6.29 -2.59
CA PHE A 26 12.02 -5.95 -1.19
C PHE A 26 12.45 -7.13 -0.30
N LEU A 27 11.95 -8.34 -0.54
CA LEU A 27 12.36 -9.54 0.21
C LEU A 27 13.87 -9.83 0.08
N LYS A 28 14.44 -9.64 -1.11
CA LYS A 28 15.89 -9.81 -1.34
C LYS A 28 16.68 -8.80 -0.50
N ILE A 29 16.26 -7.54 -0.49
CA ILE A 29 16.89 -6.47 0.31
C ILE A 29 16.76 -6.78 1.81
N MET A 30 15.56 -7.16 2.28
CA MET A 30 15.32 -7.41 3.70
C MET A 30 16.13 -8.60 4.24
N LYS A 31 16.37 -9.63 3.42
CA LYS A 31 17.30 -10.73 3.76
C LYS A 31 18.72 -10.24 3.97
N LEU A 32 19.20 -9.28 3.17
CA LEU A 32 20.54 -8.71 3.30
C LEU A 32 20.69 -7.88 4.59
N ILE A 33 19.66 -7.10 4.94
CA ILE A 33 19.71 -6.19 6.09
C ILE A 33 19.40 -6.92 7.41
N LYS A 34 18.96 -8.20 7.38
CA LYS A 34 18.60 -9.02 8.57
C LYS A 34 17.57 -8.37 9.51
N VAL A 35 16.76 -7.45 9.00
CA VAL A 35 15.77 -6.72 9.81
C VAL A 35 14.43 -7.46 9.82
N ARG A 36 13.94 -7.84 11.01
CA ARG A 36 12.66 -8.55 11.23
C ARG A 36 11.40 -7.68 11.02
N VAL A 37 11.55 -6.45 10.56
CA VAL A 37 10.48 -5.46 10.37
C VAL A 37 9.81 -5.58 8.99
N GLY A 38 10.36 -6.42 8.09
CA GLY A 38 9.84 -6.58 6.72
C GLY A 38 8.36 -6.97 6.65
N ASN A 39 7.88 -7.77 7.61
CA ASN A 39 6.46 -8.15 7.69
C ASN A 39 5.55 -6.96 7.97
N LEU A 40 5.99 -5.99 8.79
CA LEU A 40 5.21 -4.77 9.07
C LEU A 40 5.09 -3.89 7.83
N ILE A 41 6.17 -3.75 7.07
CA ILE A 41 6.16 -3.01 5.80
C ILE A 41 5.23 -3.70 4.80
N PHE A 42 5.31 -5.03 4.69
CA PHE A 42 4.43 -5.79 3.81
C PHE A 42 2.95 -5.64 4.17
N ILE A 43 2.61 -5.77 5.45
CA ILE A 43 1.23 -5.57 5.93
C ILE A 43 0.74 -4.17 5.61
N ALA A 44 1.55 -3.13 5.85
CA ALA A 44 1.16 -1.77 5.53
C ALA A 44 0.96 -1.54 4.03
N CYS A 45 1.81 -2.13 3.18
CA CYS A 45 1.63 -2.11 1.73
C CYS A 45 0.35 -2.82 1.29
N LEU A 46 -0.02 -3.94 1.91
CA LEU A 46 -1.30 -4.62 1.65
C LEU A 46 -2.49 -3.74 2.04
N ILE A 47 -2.45 -3.09 3.21
CA ILE A 47 -3.50 -2.17 3.64
C ILE A 47 -3.62 -0.98 2.66
N MET A 48 -2.50 -0.41 2.23
CA MET A 48 -2.46 0.64 1.19
C MET A 48 -3.11 0.19 -0.12
N LEU A 49 -2.78 -1.03 -0.58
CA LEU A 49 -3.35 -1.60 -1.81
C LEU A 49 -4.87 -1.74 -1.72
N ILE A 50 -5.35 -2.28 -0.60
CA ILE A 50 -6.79 -2.42 -0.32
C ILE A 50 -7.46 -1.05 -0.28
N ALA A 51 -6.88 -0.09 0.45
CA ALA A 51 -7.43 1.25 0.58
C ALA A 51 -7.53 1.98 -0.77
N TYR A 52 -6.48 1.87 -1.60
CA TYR A 52 -6.46 2.44 -2.93
C TYR A 52 -7.50 1.78 -3.85
N SER A 53 -7.68 0.46 -3.73
CA SER A 53 -8.69 -0.28 -4.50
C SER A 53 -10.11 0.17 -4.13
N PHE A 54 -10.39 0.35 -2.83
CA PHE A 54 -11.66 0.92 -2.37
C PHE A 54 -11.83 2.38 -2.80
N PHE A 55 -10.77 3.18 -2.79
CA PHE A 55 -10.84 4.58 -3.21
C PHE A 55 -11.22 4.73 -4.69
N LEU A 56 -10.68 3.86 -5.56
CA LEU A 56 -10.95 3.90 -7.00
C LEU A 56 -12.28 3.25 -7.40
N SER A 57 -12.78 2.29 -6.61
CA SER A 57 -13.93 1.48 -7.01
C SER A 57 -15.20 2.28 -7.37
N PRO A 58 -15.59 3.38 -6.66
CA PRO A 58 -16.78 4.14 -7.01
C PRO A 58 -16.66 4.80 -8.39
N TRP A 59 -15.47 5.34 -8.73
CA TRP A 59 -15.26 5.92 -10.06
C TRP A 59 -15.29 4.88 -11.17
N ILE A 60 -14.78 3.67 -10.92
CA ILE A 60 -14.77 2.57 -11.89
C ILE A 60 -16.19 2.05 -12.15
N PHE A 61 -16.96 1.76 -11.10
CA PHE A 61 -18.25 1.07 -11.23
C PHE A 61 -19.45 2.01 -11.36
N ILE A 62 -19.40 3.18 -10.71
CA ILE A 62 -20.54 4.10 -10.61
C ILE A 62 -20.26 5.37 -11.42
N GLY A 63 -19.00 5.81 -11.48
CA GLY A 63 -18.58 7.02 -12.20
C GLY A 63 -18.70 8.29 -11.37
N SER A 64 -19.06 8.18 -10.09
CA SER A 64 -19.11 9.28 -9.13
C SER A 64 -18.47 8.86 -7.81
N ASP A 65 -18.10 9.86 -7.02
CA ASP A 65 -17.58 9.65 -5.68
C ASP A 65 -18.69 9.22 -4.70
N ILE A 66 -18.35 8.33 -3.78
CA ILE A 66 -19.18 7.96 -2.62
C ILE A 66 -18.42 8.37 -1.37
N TYR A 67 -19.02 9.25 -0.58
CA TYR A 67 -18.39 9.85 0.60
C TYR A 67 -17.94 8.79 1.62
N GLU A 68 -18.78 7.81 1.91
CA GLU A 68 -18.54 6.76 2.89
C GLU A 68 -17.34 5.89 2.50
N ILE A 69 -17.25 5.51 1.21
CA ILE A 69 -16.15 4.70 0.69
C ILE A 69 -14.85 5.50 0.71
N ARG A 70 -14.89 6.79 0.34
CA ARG A 70 -13.72 7.66 0.43
C ARG A 70 -13.21 7.79 1.87
N LEU A 71 -14.12 7.99 2.83
CA LEU A 71 -13.77 8.10 4.25
C LEU A 71 -13.15 6.80 4.79
N LEU A 72 -13.70 5.65 4.39
CA LEU A 72 -13.11 4.34 4.70
C LEU A 72 -11.69 4.20 4.12
N SER A 73 -11.50 4.55 2.86
CA SER A 73 -10.18 4.50 2.22
C SER A 73 -9.16 5.40 2.90
N TYR A 74 -9.54 6.63 3.27
CA TYR A 74 -8.65 7.53 4.01
C TYR A 74 -8.30 7.01 5.40
N SER A 75 -9.25 6.35 6.07
CA SER A 75 -9.00 5.71 7.36
C SER A 75 -7.98 4.57 7.22
N LEU A 76 -8.13 3.72 6.20
CA LEU A 76 -7.19 2.64 5.92
C LEU A 76 -5.79 3.16 5.52
N ILE A 77 -5.72 4.20 4.69
CA ILE A 77 -4.45 4.86 4.32
C ILE A 77 -3.76 5.39 5.58
N SER A 78 -4.51 6.02 6.49
CA SER A 78 -3.97 6.56 7.73
C SER A 78 -3.38 5.45 8.62
N ILE A 79 -4.08 4.33 8.77
CA ILE A 79 -3.59 3.15 9.50
C ILE A 79 -2.30 2.62 8.86
N ALA A 80 -2.28 2.48 7.53
CA ALA A 80 -1.11 1.98 6.82
C ALA A 80 0.10 2.91 6.98
N LEU A 81 -0.11 4.23 6.93
CA LEU A 81 0.94 5.22 7.15
C LEU A 81 1.53 5.13 8.56
N ILE A 82 0.70 4.95 9.59
CA ILE A 82 1.18 4.76 10.97
C ILE A 82 2.07 3.52 11.07
N ILE A 83 1.67 2.40 10.47
CA ILE A 83 2.45 1.16 10.47
C ILE A 83 3.77 1.35 9.70
N LEU A 84 3.73 2.01 8.53
CA LEU A 84 4.92 2.33 7.73
C LEU A 84 5.89 3.23 8.51
N SER A 85 5.41 4.30 9.12
CA SER A 85 6.23 5.21 9.92
C SER A 85 6.90 4.46 11.07
N TYR A 86 6.16 3.64 11.81
CA TYR A 86 6.73 2.81 12.88
C TYR A 86 7.80 1.84 12.35
N ALA A 87 7.55 1.19 11.21
CA ALA A 87 8.49 0.28 10.59
C ALA A 87 9.79 0.99 10.16
N VAL A 88 9.67 2.18 9.54
CA VAL A 88 10.82 3.00 9.12
C VAL A 88 11.64 3.45 10.33
N ILE A 89 10.98 3.90 11.41
CA ILE A 89 11.67 4.28 12.65
C ILE A 89 12.45 3.10 13.23
N LYS A 90 11.85 1.90 13.28
CA LYS A 90 12.53 0.69 13.75
C LYS A 90 13.75 0.34 12.89
N ILE A 91 13.65 0.47 11.57
CA ILE A 91 14.79 0.27 10.66
C ILE A 91 15.90 1.28 10.94
N TYR A 92 15.55 2.56 11.08
CA TYR A 92 16.51 3.63 11.36
C TYR A 92 17.27 3.40 12.67
N ILE A 93 16.56 3.04 13.73
CA ILE A 93 17.15 2.77 15.05
C ILE A 93 18.08 1.55 14.99
N ALA A 94 17.63 0.47 14.34
CA ALA A 94 18.44 -0.73 14.15
C ALA A 94 19.73 -0.44 13.35
N TRP A 95 19.63 0.43 12.33
CA TRP A 95 20.79 0.83 11.52
C TRP A 95 21.77 1.71 12.29
N ARG A 96 21.29 2.58 13.19
CA ARG A 96 22.13 3.40 14.08
C ARG A 96 22.81 2.60 15.20
N GLY A 97 22.60 1.28 15.28
CA GLY A 97 23.16 0.44 16.35
C GLY A 97 22.60 0.75 17.74
N LEU A 98 21.53 1.55 17.82
CA LEU A 98 20.80 1.83 19.05
C LEU A 98 19.97 0.58 19.38
N LYS A 99 20.40 -0.18 20.39
CA LYS A 99 19.59 -1.28 20.93
C LYS A 99 18.41 -0.67 21.69
N ILE A 100 17.19 -0.95 21.23
CA ILE A 100 15.96 -0.83 22.04
C ILE A 100 15.82 -2.11 22.84
#